data_AF-A0A2V8XQS5-F1
#
_entry.id   AF-A0A2V8XQS5-F1
#
_cell.length_a   1.000
_cell.length_b   1.000
_cell.length_c   1.000
_cell.angle_alpha   90.00
_cell.angle_beta   90.00
_cell.angle_gamma   90.00
#
_symmetry.space_group_name_H-M   'P 1'
#
loop_
_entity.id
_entity.type
_entity.pdbx_description
1 polymer ?
#
loop_
_entity_poly.entity_id
_entity_poly.type
_entity_poly.pdbx_seq_one_letter_code
_entity_poly.pdbx_strand_id
1 'polypeptide(L)'
;MRGQSLRRSTPLKETVLKQKLLAIALSIGLIGTAFSVSARANDQLGGGTEIKHVLLISVDGLHALDVSNYVATHPNSALAELAGHGVTYSNARTPANSDSFPGLLALVTGGSSISHGLFYDVSYNRGIFDPTNTTCSGQPGNMQVFDESIDKYSGNLPVSLNIIDPTALPNHLDENGKCVRLFPHNAMKSNTIFEVVKANGGHTAWADKHPAYDLVNGPNNDALKVQGTLNEIKGLKHDGTPGPGVPAVFGMNFQEVSVGQKLAKDNFDGSCAADTTFTGRPGGYKDGAGTPTDVLAYALQETDQALGSMIQALKAQRIYDSTLFIVSSKHGQSPINPAKVNKPGHFADLVAALPDANTNPAAIAIANAANCSTGACGFVQDDDIALIWLQDQSQTDAVAAYLNANAAGCRHARYPRAAAIRHNLHRVEQEKCRARRIQLRRHQRRPHRF
;
A
#
# COMPACT_ATOMS: atom_id res chain seq x y z
N MET A 1 1.83 43.98 51.22
CA MET A 1 1.05 42.99 51.99
C MET A 1 -0.21 42.64 51.20
N ARG A 2 -0.74 41.44 51.45
CA ARG A 2 -2.07 40.86 51.09
C ARG A 2 -3.19 41.91 51.03
N GLY A 3 -4.25 41.82 50.20
CA GLY A 3 -4.66 40.79 49.21
C GLY A 3 -6.15 40.43 49.34
N GLN A 4 -6.92 40.44 48.24
CA GLN A 4 -8.29 39.90 48.07
C GLN A 4 -8.59 39.86 46.55
N SER A 5 -8.84 38.71 45.92
CA SER A 5 -10.13 37.96 45.86
C SER A 5 -10.98 38.32 44.62
N LEU A 6 -10.70 37.65 43.49
CA LEU A 6 -11.65 37.44 42.40
C LEU A 6 -11.70 35.94 42.07
N ARG A 7 -12.88 35.32 42.23
CA ARG A 7 -13.08 33.90 41.90
C ARG A 7 -13.22 33.74 40.38
N ARG A 8 -12.42 32.85 39.79
CA ARG A 8 -12.59 32.38 38.41
C ARG A 8 -13.79 31.43 38.28
N SER A 9 -14.29 31.35 37.05
CA SER A 9 -15.33 30.44 36.57
C SER A 9 -14.97 28.95 36.72
N THR A 10 -16.01 28.12 36.75
CA THR A 10 -15.97 26.65 36.77
C THR A 10 -15.36 26.05 35.50
N PRO A 11 -14.46 25.04 35.60
CA PRO A 11 -14.14 24.16 34.49
C PRO A 11 -15.18 23.04 34.30
N LEU A 12 -15.20 22.47 33.09
CA LEU A 12 -16.05 21.33 32.71
C LEU A 12 -15.68 20.05 33.50
N LYS A 13 -16.66 19.14 33.63
CA LYS A 13 -16.48 17.84 34.30
C LYS A 13 -15.65 16.88 33.44
N GLU A 14 -14.41 16.65 33.81
CA GLU A 14 -13.73 15.39 33.46
C GLU A 14 -14.33 14.24 34.28
N THR A 15 -14.71 13.16 33.60
CA THR A 15 -15.28 11.97 34.27
C THR A 15 -14.15 10.99 34.57
N VAL A 16 -13.62 11.05 35.79
CA VAL A 16 -12.52 10.17 36.24
C VAL A 16 -12.99 8.71 36.29
N LEU A 17 -12.42 7.88 35.42
CA LEU A 17 -12.62 6.43 35.43
C LEU A 17 -11.97 5.84 36.70
N LYS A 18 -12.79 5.34 37.63
CA LYS A 18 -12.30 4.74 38.89
C LYS A 18 -11.55 3.44 38.62
N GLN A 19 -10.21 3.50 38.67
CA GLN A 19 -9.35 2.33 38.72
C GLN A 19 -9.66 1.50 39.98
N LYS A 20 -9.92 0.21 39.79
CA LYS A 20 -9.74 -0.83 40.81
C LYS A 20 -9.18 -2.08 40.13
N LEU A 21 -7.88 -2.29 40.28
CA LEU A 21 -7.23 -3.61 40.26
C LEU A 21 -5.82 -3.42 40.86
N LEU A 22 -5.55 -4.10 41.97
CA LEU A 22 -4.22 -4.11 42.58
C LEU A 22 -3.27 -4.93 41.69
N ALA A 23 -2.11 -4.37 41.40
CA ALA A 23 -0.98 -5.17 40.93
C ALA A 23 -0.26 -5.75 42.15
N ILE A 24 -0.22 -7.08 42.26
CA ILE A 24 0.78 -7.78 43.08
C ILE A 24 1.63 -8.56 42.09
N ALA A 25 2.89 -8.15 41.94
CA ALA A 25 3.88 -8.90 41.18
C ALA A 25 4.45 -10.01 42.08
N LEU A 26 4.28 -11.27 41.67
CA LEU A 26 5.08 -12.38 42.19
C LEU A 26 5.76 -13.10 41.01
N SER A 27 7.08 -13.00 40.98
CA SER A 27 7.91 -13.57 39.92
C SER A 27 8.26 -15.03 40.21
N ILE A 28 7.46 -15.98 39.73
CA ILE A 28 7.83 -17.41 39.69
C ILE A 28 7.48 -17.95 38.30
N GLY A 29 8.44 -18.65 37.68
CA GLY A 29 8.30 -19.16 36.31
C GLY A 29 7.17 -20.18 36.18
N LEU A 30 6.33 -20.00 35.17
CA LEU A 30 5.34 -20.98 34.71
C LEU A 30 5.54 -21.22 33.23
N ILE A 31 5.65 -22.50 32.87
CA ILE A 31 5.75 -22.99 31.50
C ILE A 31 4.52 -22.48 30.74
N GLY A 32 4.76 -21.73 29.66
CA GLY A 32 3.71 -21.09 28.87
C GLY A 32 2.87 -22.10 28.11
N THR A 33 1.85 -22.64 28.77
CA THR A 33 0.67 -23.16 28.06
C THR A 33 0.07 -22.00 27.29
N ALA A 34 0.23 -22.01 25.97
CA ALA A 34 -0.40 -21.05 25.09
C ALA A 34 -1.92 -21.29 25.15
N PHE A 35 -2.60 -20.61 26.07
CA PHE A 35 -4.04 -20.44 25.98
C PHE A 35 -4.31 -19.68 24.69
N SER A 36 -4.75 -20.41 23.66
CA SER A 36 -5.41 -19.83 22.50
C SER A 36 -6.63 -19.07 23.02
N VAL A 37 -6.46 -17.77 23.26
CA VAL A 37 -7.59 -16.86 23.44
C VAL A 37 -8.31 -16.88 22.11
N SER A 38 -9.37 -17.69 22.01
CA SER A 38 -10.29 -17.63 20.88
C SER A 38 -10.68 -16.17 20.75
N ALA A 39 -10.31 -15.56 19.62
CA ALA A 39 -10.73 -14.21 19.31
C ALA A 39 -12.25 -14.23 19.28
N ARG A 40 -12.88 -13.76 20.37
CA ARG A 40 -14.32 -13.56 20.38
C ARG A 40 -14.58 -12.52 19.32
N ALA A 41 -15.28 -12.91 18.25
CA ALA A 41 -15.79 -11.99 17.26
C ALA A 41 -16.48 -10.86 18.04
N ASN A 42 -16.00 -9.64 17.85
CA ASN A 42 -16.29 -8.57 18.79
C ASN A 42 -17.65 -7.97 18.45
N ASP A 43 -18.73 -8.60 18.94
CA ASP A 43 -20.13 -8.13 18.82
C ASP A 43 -20.30 -6.67 19.30
N GLN A 44 -19.33 -6.13 20.06
CA GLN A 44 -19.28 -4.73 20.46
C GLN A 44 -18.95 -3.76 19.32
N LEU A 45 -18.27 -4.19 18.24
CA LEU A 45 -17.98 -3.32 17.09
C LEU A 45 -19.22 -3.06 16.23
N GLY A 46 -20.12 -4.03 16.08
CA GLY A 46 -21.39 -3.88 15.36
C GLY A 46 -22.50 -3.22 16.18
N GLY A 47 -22.20 -2.70 17.38
CA GLY A 47 -23.20 -2.11 18.27
C GLY A 47 -24.30 -3.09 18.73
N GLY A 48 -24.02 -4.40 18.72
CA GLY A 48 -25.00 -5.46 18.94
C GLY A 48 -25.70 -5.98 17.67
N THR A 49 -25.32 -5.50 16.49
CA THR A 49 -25.68 -6.14 15.20
C THR A 49 -24.56 -7.05 14.69
N GLU A 50 -24.96 -8.16 14.05
CA GLU A 50 -24.04 -9.12 13.44
C GLU A 50 -23.39 -8.50 12.18
N ILE A 51 -22.05 -8.49 12.13
CA ILE A 51 -21.30 -8.05 10.97
C ILE A 51 -21.39 -9.12 9.87
N LYS A 52 -21.91 -8.73 8.70
CA LYS A 52 -22.11 -9.61 7.53
C LYS A 52 -21.13 -9.33 6.40
N HIS A 53 -20.59 -8.12 6.39
CA HIS A 53 -19.71 -7.61 5.34
C HIS A 53 -18.51 -6.87 5.95
N VAL A 54 -17.36 -6.95 5.30
CA VAL A 54 -16.19 -6.11 5.58
C VAL A 54 -15.84 -5.34 4.33
N LEU A 55 -15.81 -4.01 4.45
CA LEU A 55 -15.29 -3.11 3.43
C LEU A 55 -13.89 -2.66 3.86
N LEU A 56 -12.86 -3.24 3.26
CA LEU A 56 -11.46 -2.89 3.51
C LEU A 56 -10.98 -1.85 2.49
N ILE A 57 -10.69 -0.64 2.94
CA ILE A 57 -10.06 0.39 2.12
C ILE A 57 -8.62 0.60 2.57
N SER A 58 -7.70 0.48 1.61
CA SER A 58 -6.34 0.98 1.75
C SER A 58 -6.22 2.32 1.02
N VAL A 59 -5.64 3.33 1.66
CA VAL A 59 -5.26 4.59 1.02
C VAL A 59 -3.75 4.67 0.96
N ASP A 60 -3.20 4.58 -0.23
CA ASP A 60 -1.75 4.58 -0.43
C ASP A 60 -1.13 5.90 0.01
N GLY A 61 -0.03 5.84 0.77
CA GLY A 61 0.69 7.01 1.26
C GLY A 61 0.05 7.74 2.45
N LEU A 62 -1.20 7.41 2.84
CA LEU A 62 -1.93 8.14 3.87
C LEU A 62 -1.29 7.98 5.26
N HIS A 63 -0.81 9.08 5.84
CA HIS A 63 -0.28 9.12 7.20
C HIS A 63 -1.39 9.33 8.23
N ALA A 64 -1.16 8.86 9.45
CA ALA A 64 -1.97 9.24 10.61
C ALA A 64 -2.02 10.77 10.84
N LEU A 65 -0.96 11.50 10.47
CA LEU A 65 -0.93 12.97 10.53
C LEU A 65 -1.87 13.61 9.50
N ASP A 66 -1.96 13.05 8.29
CA ASP A 66 -2.88 13.54 7.26
C ASP A 66 -4.33 13.43 7.74
N VAL A 67 -4.71 12.26 8.27
CA VAL A 67 -6.05 12.03 8.84
C VAL A 67 -6.32 12.98 10.00
N SER A 68 -5.37 13.14 10.93
CA SER A 68 -5.51 14.04 12.08
C SER A 68 -5.73 15.49 11.66
N ASN A 69 -4.94 15.99 10.70
CA ASN A 69 -5.04 17.35 10.18
C ASN A 69 -6.33 17.56 9.36
N TYR A 70 -6.72 16.57 8.55
CA TYR A 70 -7.90 16.62 7.70
C TYR A 70 -9.20 16.63 8.52
N VAL A 71 -9.34 15.70 9.49
CA VAL A 71 -10.52 15.64 10.38
C VAL A 71 -10.65 16.91 11.22
N ALA A 72 -9.55 17.46 11.74
CA ALA A 72 -9.56 18.70 12.52
C ALA A 72 -10.01 19.94 11.72
N THR A 73 -9.83 19.92 10.39
CA THR A 73 -10.20 21.03 9.48
C THR A 73 -11.51 20.79 8.74
N HIS A 74 -11.97 19.53 8.65
CA HIS A 74 -13.17 19.10 7.94
C HIS A 74 -14.07 18.25 8.86
N PRO A 75 -14.71 18.83 9.91
CA PRO A 75 -15.48 18.07 10.90
C PRO A 75 -16.74 17.37 10.36
N ASN A 76 -17.15 17.67 9.13
CA ASN A 76 -18.28 17.04 8.43
C ASN A 76 -17.84 16.11 7.28
N SER A 77 -16.55 15.74 7.22
CA SER A 77 -15.98 14.84 6.21
C SER A 77 -16.36 13.37 6.45
N ALA A 78 -16.15 12.51 5.45
CA ALA A 78 -16.36 11.07 5.62
C ALA A 78 -15.38 10.46 6.63
N LEU A 79 -14.11 10.91 6.60
CA LEU A 79 -13.09 10.56 7.60
C LEU A 79 -13.48 11.04 9.00
N ALA A 80 -14.07 12.23 9.15
CA ALA A 80 -14.57 12.71 10.44
C ALA A 80 -15.81 11.93 10.90
N GLU A 81 -16.71 11.53 9.98
CA GLU A 81 -17.83 10.64 10.30
C GLU A 81 -17.30 9.32 10.87
N LEU A 82 -16.44 8.61 10.13
CA LEU A 82 -15.85 7.33 10.52
C LEU A 82 -15.03 7.42 11.82
N ALA A 83 -14.20 8.45 11.99
CA ALA A 83 -13.42 8.65 13.21
C ALA A 83 -14.27 9.05 14.43
N GLY A 84 -15.45 9.64 14.21
CA GLY A 84 -16.35 10.09 15.27
C GLY A 84 -17.16 8.97 15.95
N HIS A 85 -17.33 7.81 15.31
CA HIS A 85 -18.05 6.66 15.87
C HIS A 85 -17.30 5.33 15.80
N GLY A 86 -16.23 5.23 15.00
CA GLY A 86 -15.38 4.05 14.89
C GLY A 86 -14.25 3.99 15.92
N VAL A 87 -13.31 3.06 15.72
CA VAL A 87 -12.11 2.90 16.55
C VAL A 87 -10.87 3.34 15.77
N THR A 88 -10.26 4.46 16.19
CA THR A 88 -9.02 4.98 15.57
C THR A 88 -7.76 4.45 16.26
N TYR A 89 -6.94 3.70 15.53
CA TYR A 89 -5.65 3.20 16.01
C TYR A 89 -4.51 4.19 15.72
N SER A 90 -4.26 5.13 16.64
CA SER A 90 -3.28 6.22 16.48
C SER A 90 -1.80 5.81 16.44
N ASN A 91 -1.48 4.53 16.63
CA ASN A 91 -0.14 3.95 16.55
C ASN A 91 -0.13 2.64 15.74
N ALA A 92 -0.99 2.54 14.73
CA ALA A 92 -0.88 1.50 13.70
C ALA A 92 0.48 1.63 12.99
N ARG A 93 1.10 0.48 12.67
CA ARG A 93 2.42 0.42 12.04
C ARG A 93 2.39 -0.51 10.86
N THR A 94 3.02 -0.08 9.78
CA THR A 94 3.28 -0.89 8.60
C THR A 94 4.46 -1.84 8.89
N PRO A 95 4.67 -2.88 8.07
CA PRO A 95 5.86 -3.72 8.19
C PRO A 95 7.15 -2.90 8.22
N ALA A 96 8.18 -3.41 8.91
CA ALA A 96 9.52 -2.84 8.78
C ALA A 96 9.92 -2.96 7.30
N ASN A 97 10.25 -1.81 6.69
CA ASN A 97 10.27 -1.57 5.24
C ASN A 97 8.85 -1.40 4.67
N SER A 98 8.40 -0.14 4.62
CA SER A 98 7.01 0.24 4.43
C SER A 98 6.72 0.62 2.97
N ASP A 99 6.24 -0.34 2.18
CA ASP A 99 5.81 -0.14 0.78
C ASP A 99 4.47 -0.85 0.46
N SER A 100 3.92 -0.53 -0.72
CA SER A 100 2.74 -1.09 -1.36
C SER A 100 2.65 -2.61 -1.23
N PHE A 101 3.66 -3.35 -1.66
CA PHE A 101 3.59 -4.82 -1.69
C PHE A 101 3.63 -5.46 -0.29
N PRO A 102 4.62 -5.18 0.58
CA PRO A 102 4.66 -5.79 1.91
C PRO A 102 3.51 -5.29 2.80
N GLY A 103 3.10 -4.02 2.66
CA GLY A 103 2.00 -3.43 3.40
C GLY A 103 0.64 -4.06 3.06
N LEU A 104 0.34 -4.25 1.77
CA LEU A 104 -0.89 -4.92 1.36
C LEU A 104 -0.95 -6.37 1.86
N LEU A 105 0.15 -7.12 1.67
CA LEU A 105 0.20 -8.51 2.10
C LEU A 105 0.08 -8.65 3.62
N ALA A 106 0.62 -7.73 4.40
CA ALA A 106 0.39 -7.69 5.84
C ALA A 106 -1.09 -7.45 6.21
N LEU A 107 -1.79 -6.54 5.52
CA LEU A 107 -3.22 -6.30 5.74
C LEU A 107 -4.09 -7.53 5.44
N VAL A 108 -3.79 -8.27 4.36
CA VAL A 108 -4.65 -9.38 3.88
C VAL A 108 -4.25 -10.76 4.38
N THR A 109 -3.07 -10.92 5.01
CA THR A 109 -2.61 -12.19 5.62
C THR A 109 -2.44 -12.11 7.13
N GLY A 110 -2.30 -10.91 7.72
CA GLY A 110 -1.86 -10.72 9.10
C GLY A 110 -0.38 -11.08 9.34
N GLY A 111 0.36 -11.43 8.29
CA GLY A 111 1.76 -11.85 8.35
C GLY A 111 2.76 -10.73 8.05
N SER A 112 4.04 -11.11 7.97
CA SER A 112 5.13 -10.28 7.44
C SER A 112 5.75 -10.95 6.21
N SER A 113 6.63 -10.25 5.50
CA SER A 113 7.36 -10.78 4.34
C SER A 113 8.11 -12.10 4.60
N ILE A 114 8.45 -12.38 5.86
CA ILE A 114 9.05 -13.65 6.27
C ILE A 114 8.03 -14.80 6.20
N SER A 115 6.77 -14.57 6.63
CA SER A 115 5.73 -15.59 6.68
C SER A 115 4.96 -15.75 5.37
N HIS A 116 4.63 -14.66 4.67
CA HIS A 116 3.96 -14.77 3.36
C HIS A 116 4.95 -15.04 2.21
N GLY A 117 6.26 -14.86 2.44
CA GLY A 117 7.34 -15.31 1.55
C GLY A 117 7.69 -14.38 0.38
N LEU A 118 6.89 -13.34 0.17
CA LEU A 118 7.15 -12.25 -0.80
C LEU A 118 7.51 -10.97 -0.05
N PHE A 119 8.31 -10.10 -0.64
CA PHE A 119 8.65 -8.81 -0.03
C PHE A 119 8.28 -7.63 -0.93
N TYR A 120 8.65 -7.68 -2.20
CA TYR A 120 8.30 -6.68 -3.21
C TYR A 120 7.67 -7.34 -4.45
N ASP A 121 6.91 -6.55 -5.21
CA ASP A 121 6.36 -6.94 -6.52
C ASP A 121 7.48 -7.37 -7.48
N VAL A 122 8.60 -6.64 -7.49
CA VAL A 122 9.84 -7.08 -8.13
C VAL A 122 10.83 -7.56 -7.06
N SER A 123 11.02 -8.88 -7.00
CA SER A 123 11.92 -9.54 -6.05
C SER A 123 12.95 -10.45 -6.75
N TYR A 124 13.83 -11.11 -5.99
CA TYR A 124 14.68 -12.20 -6.49
C TYR A 124 14.41 -13.49 -5.71
N ASN A 125 14.30 -14.60 -6.43
CA ASN A 125 13.99 -15.90 -5.84
C ASN A 125 14.99 -16.95 -6.38
N ARG A 126 15.60 -17.72 -5.46
CA ARG A 126 16.65 -18.70 -5.74
C ARG A 126 16.13 -20.09 -6.14
N GLY A 127 14.81 -20.29 -6.16
CA GLY A 127 14.16 -21.54 -6.57
C GLY A 127 13.40 -21.46 -7.90
N ILE A 128 13.54 -20.35 -8.64
CA ILE A 128 12.84 -20.11 -9.91
C ILE A 128 13.83 -19.96 -11.07
N PHE A 129 13.31 -20.05 -12.28
CA PHE A 129 14.04 -19.94 -13.53
C PHE A 129 13.43 -18.86 -14.42
N ASP A 130 14.23 -18.38 -15.36
CA ASP A 130 13.80 -17.43 -16.39
C ASP A 130 12.51 -17.87 -17.12
N PRO A 131 11.62 -16.95 -17.52
CA PRO A 131 10.40 -17.28 -18.26
C PRO A 131 10.65 -18.07 -19.57
N THR A 132 11.82 -17.95 -20.18
CA THR A 132 12.22 -18.72 -21.37
C THR A 132 12.74 -20.14 -21.05
N ASN A 133 13.18 -20.41 -19.81
CA ASN A 133 13.67 -21.72 -19.39
C ASN A 133 12.52 -22.66 -19.02
N THR A 134 11.85 -23.20 -20.04
CA THR A 134 10.70 -24.12 -19.93
C THR A 134 11.06 -25.53 -19.47
N THR A 135 12.33 -25.83 -19.24
CA THR A 135 12.80 -27.13 -18.74
C THR A 135 13.25 -27.09 -17.27
N CYS A 136 13.37 -25.90 -16.67
CA CYS A 136 13.90 -25.70 -15.32
C CYS A 136 15.31 -26.32 -15.15
N SER A 137 16.12 -26.25 -16.21
CA SER A 137 17.48 -26.80 -16.22
C SER A 137 18.52 -25.79 -15.75
N GLY A 138 19.61 -26.28 -15.15
CA GLY A 138 20.73 -25.46 -14.70
C GLY A 138 20.59 -24.96 -13.25
N GLN A 139 21.33 -23.92 -12.90
CA GLN A 139 21.27 -23.31 -11.57
C GLN A 139 20.02 -22.42 -11.45
N PRO A 140 19.14 -22.63 -10.45
CA PRO A 140 18.01 -21.77 -10.21
C PRO A 140 18.45 -20.43 -9.59
N GLY A 141 17.58 -19.44 -9.72
CA GLY A 141 17.85 -18.04 -9.45
C GLY A 141 17.33 -17.19 -10.59
N ASN A 142 16.33 -16.36 -10.31
CA ASN A 142 15.92 -15.29 -11.22
C ASN A 142 15.21 -14.16 -10.45
N MET A 143 15.02 -13.03 -11.13
CA MET A 143 13.99 -12.08 -10.76
C MET A 143 12.60 -12.75 -10.73
N GLN A 144 11.86 -12.45 -9.68
CA GLN A 144 10.45 -12.78 -9.49
C GLN A 144 9.68 -11.47 -9.69
N VAL A 145 9.10 -11.33 -10.88
CA VAL A 145 8.45 -10.10 -11.32
C VAL A 145 6.94 -10.29 -11.28
N PHE A 146 6.26 -9.51 -10.43
CA PHE A 146 4.80 -9.50 -10.23
C PHE A 146 4.26 -8.04 -10.23
N ASP A 147 4.88 -7.17 -11.04
CA ASP A 147 4.46 -5.80 -11.34
C ASP A 147 3.63 -5.74 -12.64
N GLU A 148 3.48 -4.56 -13.24
CA GLU A 148 2.78 -4.40 -14.52
C GLU A 148 3.42 -5.13 -15.73
N SER A 149 4.70 -5.47 -15.69
CA SER A 149 5.40 -6.02 -16.85
C SER A 149 4.98 -7.44 -17.26
N ILE A 150 4.19 -8.14 -16.42
CA ILE A 150 3.71 -9.50 -16.68
C ILE A 150 2.33 -9.60 -17.32
N ASP A 151 1.70 -8.50 -17.73
CA ASP A 151 0.40 -8.52 -18.42
C ASP A 151 0.49 -8.53 -19.95
N LYS A 152 -0.66 -8.82 -20.56
CA LYS A 152 -0.92 -8.53 -21.96
C LYS A 152 -1.39 -7.10 -22.16
N TYR A 153 -0.81 -6.44 -23.15
CA TYR A 153 -1.17 -5.10 -23.61
C TYR A 153 -1.76 -5.13 -25.03
N SER A 154 -2.55 -4.10 -25.39
CA SER A 154 -3.13 -3.95 -26.74
C SER A 154 -2.48 -2.82 -27.54
N GLY A 155 -2.24 -3.05 -28.84
CA GLY A 155 -2.13 -1.99 -29.86
C GLY A 155 -0.91 -1.06 -29.79
N ASN A 156 -1.00 0.06 -30.50
CA ASN A 156 0.07 1.08 -30.62
C ASN A 156 0.15 2.04 -29.41
N LEU A 157 -0.85 2.02 -28.53
CA LEU A 157 -0.84 2.68 -27.21
C LEU A 157 -1.06 1.57 -26.18
N PRO A 158 -0.11 1.27 -25.30
CA PRO A 158 -0.14 0.04 -24.49
C PRO A 158 -1.21 0.11 -23.39
N VAL A 159 -2.44 -0.31 -23.71
CA VAL A 159 -3.52 -0.53 -22.72
C VAL A 159 -3.40 -1.95 -22.15
N SER A 160 -3.28 -2.10 -20.83
CA SER A 160 -3.36 -3.43 -20.19
C SER A 160 -4.73 -4.05 -20.46
N LEU A 161 -4.73 -5.34 -20.80
CA LEU A 161 -5.94 -6.13 -21.01
C LEU A 161 -6.52 -6.70 -19.71
N ASN A 162 -5.93 -6.36 -18.55
CA ASN A 162 -6.24 -6.94 -17.24
C ASN A 162 -6.07 -8.48 -17.21
N ILE A 163 -5.07 -8.99 -17.94
CA ILE A 163 -4.81 -10.42 -18.14
C ILE A 163 -3.30 -10.64 -18.07
N ILE A 164 -2.85 -11.39 -17.06
CA ILE A 164 -1.47 -11.88 -16.94
C ILE A 164 -1.10 -12.65 -18.21
N ASP A 165 0.05 -12.32 -18.80
CA ASP A 165 0.70 -13.13 -19.81
C ASP A 165 1.46 -14.30 -19.15
N PRO A 166 1.01 -15.56 -19.31
CA PRO A 166 1.71 -16.69 -18.71
C PRO A 166 3.12 -16.90 -19.28
N THR A 167 3.46 -16.28 -20.42
CA THR A 167 4.79 -16.37 -21.02
C THR A 167 5.82 -15.45 -20.35
N ALA A 168 5.36 -14.39 -19.66
CA ALA A 168 6.21 -13.49 -18.87
C ALA A 168 6.49 -14.02 -17.45
N LEU A 169 5.67 -14.96 -16.94
CA LEU A 169 5.86 -15.54 -15.61
C LEU A 169 7.11 -16.42 -15.51
N PRO A 170 7.89 -16.38 -14.42
CA PRO A 170 9.01 -17.28 -14.21
C PRO A 170 8.56 -18.74 -14.09
N ASN A 171 9.47 -19.67 -14.34
CA ASN A 171 9.23 -21.11 -14.18
C ASN A 171 9.76 -21.62 -12.83
N HIS A 172 9.20 -22.70 -12.30
CA HIS A 172 9.70 -23.42 -11.13
C HIS A 172 9.44 -24.92 -11.26
N LEU A 173 10.11 -25.73 -10.45
CA LEU A 173 9.78 -27.13 -10.28
C LEU A 173 8.64 -27.25 -9.25
N ASP A 174 7.55 -27.91 -9.63
CA ASP A 174 6.47 -28.27 -8.70
C ASP A 174 6.87 -29.43 -7.77
N GLU A 175 5.96 -29.82 -6.88
CA GLU A 175 6.15 -30.92 -5.91
C GLU A 175 6.48 -32.29 -6.56
N ASN A 176 6.15 -32.45 -7.85
CA ASN A 176 6.43 -33.66 -8.63
C ASN A 176 7.71 -33.53 -9.50
N GLY A 177 8.46 -32.42 -9.36
CA GLY A 177 9.64 -32.13 -10.17
C GLY A 177 9.34 -31.72 -11.60
N LYS A 178 8.11 -31.29 -11.92
CA LYS A 178 7.74 -30.80 -13.24
C LYS A 178 7.97 -29.29 -13.35
N CYS A 179 8.59 -28.85 -14.44
CA CYS A 179 8.74 -27.43 -14.73
C CYS A 179 7.39 -26.79 -15.12
N VAL A 180 6.92 -25.81 -14.34
CA VAL A 180 5.64 -25.11 -14.53
C VAL A 180 5.76 -23.62 -14.20
N ARG A 181 4.84 -22.81 -14.75
CA ARG A 181 4.79 -21.35 -14.50
C ARG A 181 4.42 -21.06 -13.04
N LEU A 182 5.16 -20.15 -12.41
CA LEU A 182 4.87 -19.64 -11.07
C LEU A 182 3.95 -18.41 -11.17
N PHE A 183 2.66 -18.60 -10.95
CA PHE A 183 1.71 -17.52 -10.83
C PHE A 183 1.85 -16.79 -9.48
N PRO A 184 1.50 -15.49 -9.38
CA PRO A 184 1.61 -14.72 -8.13
C PRO A 184 0.90 -15.37 -6.94
N HIS A 185 -0.30 -15.93 -7.16
CA HIS A 185 -1.06 -16.62 -6.12
C HIS A 185 -0.41 -17.93 -5.64
N ASN A 186 0.37 -18.60 -6.49
CA ASN A 186 1.13 -19.82 -6.13
C ASN A 186 2.46 -19.50 -5.41
N ALA A 187 2.90 -18.24 -5.44
CA ALA A 187 4.14 -17.82 -4.79
C ALA A 187 3.95 -17.44 -3.30
N MET A 188 2.70 -17.29 -2.86
CA MET A 188 2.32 -17.02 -1.47
C MET A 188 2.52 -18.24 -0.58
N LYS A 189 3.15 -18.06 0.59
CA LYS A 189 3.36 -19.11 1.60
C LYS A 189 2.31 -19.16 2.70
N SER A 190 1.36 -18.24 2.68
CA SER A 190 0.28 -18.11 3.65
C SER A 190 -1.02 -17.80 2.93
N ASN A 191 -2.13 -18.32 3.45
CA ASN A 191 -3.46 -17.96 3.01
C ASN A 191 -3.76 -16.47 3.24
N THR A 192 -4.59 -15.92 2.38
CA THR A 192 -5.20 -14.59 2.50
C THR A 192 -6.58 -14.69 3.16
N ILE A 193 -7.05 -13.59 3.75
CA ILE A 193 -8.43 -13.48 4.26
C ILE A 193 -9.47 -13.78 3.17
N PHE A 194 -9.16 -13.44 1.91
CA PHE A 194 -10.03 -13.74 0.77
C PHE A 194 -10.16 -15.25 0.51
N GLU A 195 -9.08 -16.01 0.63
CA GLU A 195 -9.11 -17.47 0.50
C GLU A 195 -9.83 -18.13 1.69
N VAL A 196 -9.61 -17.63 2.91
CA VAL A 196 -10.35 -18.09 4.11
C VAL A 196 -11.86 -17.92 3.92
N VAL A 197 -12.29 -16.77 3.40
CA VAL A 197 -13.72 -16.51 3.13
C VAL A 197 -14.26 -17.41 2.02
N LYS A 198 -13.54 -17.56 0.90
CA LYS A 198 -13.93 -18.46 -0.21
C LYS A 198 -14.02 -19.92 0.24
N ALA A 199 -13.09 -20.40 1.06
CA ALA A 199 -13.08 -21.76 1.60
C ALA A 199 -14.29 -22.04 2.52
N ASN A 200 -14.90 -21.00 3.09
CA ASN A 200 -16.13 -21.08 3.88
C ASN A 200 -17.39 -20.70 3.07
N GLY A 201 -17.31 -20.75 1.73
CA GLY A 201 -18.44 -20.48 0.82
C GLY A 201 -18.80 -19.01 0.61
N GLY A 202 -18.03 -18.07 1.19
CA GLY A 202 -18.26 -16.64 1.04
C GLY A 202 -17.74 -16.09 -0.30
N HIS A 203 -18.44 -15.10 -0.84
CA HIS A 203 -17.96 -14.32 -1.99
C HIS A 203 -17.03 -13.18 -1.55
N THR A 204 -16.06 -12.83 -2.39
CA THR A 204 -15.07 -11.76 -2.14
C THR A 204 -14.76 -10.98 -3.42
N ALA A 205 -14.43 -9.71 -3.28
CA ALA A 205 -13.90 -8.88 -4.36
C ALA A 205 -12.71 -8.02 -3.89
N TRP A 206 -11.85 -7.56 -4.80
CA TRP A 206 -10.74 -6.65 -4.48
C TRP A 206 -10.27 -5.92 -5.73
N ALA A 207 -9.90 -4.64 -5.61
CA ALA A 207 -9.33 -3.86 -6.70
C ALA A 207 -8.10 -3.03 -6.28
N ASP A 208 -6.92 -3.29 -6.87
CA ASP A 208 -5.62 -2.71 -6.45
C ASP A 208 -4.88 -1.95 -7.57
N LYS A 209 -3.55 -1.80 -7.45
CA LYS A 209 -2.63 -1.23 -8.46
C LYS A 209 -2.81 -1.84 -9.85
N HIS A 210 -2.72 -3.17 -9.94
CA HIS A 210 -2.52 -3.91 -11.19
C HIS A 210 -3.70 -4.89 -11.42
N PRO A 211 -3.93 -5.35 -12.67
CA PRO A 211 -3.12 -6.46 -13.20
C PRO A 211 -1.88 -5.97 -13.94
N ALA A 212 -1.99 -4.85 -14.66
CA ALA A 212 -0.87 -4.03 -15.10
C ALA A 212 -1.28 -2.64 -15.60
N TYR A 213 -2.20 -2.01 -14.86
CA TYR A 213 -2.57 -0.62 -15.07
C TYR A 213 -3.15 -0.24 -16.45
N ASP A 214 -4.45 -0.04 -16.47
CA ASP A 214 -5.17 0.74 -17.48
C ASP A 214 -4.85 2.27 -17.36
N LEU A 215 -3.57 2.64 -17.52
CA LEU A 215 -3.08 4.03 -17.45
C LEU A 215 -3.60 4.90 -18.61
N VAL A 216 -3.99 4.29 -19.71
CA VAL A 216 -4.43 4.97 -20.94
C VAL A 216 -5.90 5.45 -20.88
N ASN A 217 -6.66 5.06 -19.85
CA ASN A 217 -7.88 5.75 -19.40
C ASN A 217 -7.62 6.81 -18.29
N GLY A 218 -6.40 6.89 -17.73
CA GLY A 218 -5.90 8.01 -16.93
C GLY A 218 -6.50 8.24 -15.52
N PRO A 219 -6.68 9.49 -15.01
CA PRO A 219 -6.55 9.76 -13.57
C PRO A 219 -7.72 9.19 -12.75
N ASN A 220 -8.64 8.49 -13.40
CA ASN A 220 -9.81 7.84 -12.85
C ASN A 220 -9.51 6.45 -12.31
N ASN A 221 -8.26 5.96 -12.26
CA ASN A 221 -8.00 4.61 -11.76
C ASN A 221 -8.73 4.37 -10.43
N ASP A 222 -8.61 5.31 -9.50
CA ASP A 222 -9.36 5.29 -8.24
C ASP A 222 -10.88 5.43 -8.46
N ALA A 223 -11.35 6.33 -9.32
CA ALA A 223 -12.78 6.48 -9.61
C ALA A 223 -13.43 5.22 -10.25
N LEU A 224 -12.71 4.44 -11.06
CA LEU A 224 -13.18 3.17 -11.62
C LEU A 224 -13.27 2.09 -10.53
N LYS A 225 -12.26 2.00 -9.65
CA LYS A 225 -12.27 1.09 -8.49
C LYS A 225 -13.37 1.47 -7.49
N VAL A 226 -13.60 2.76 -7.25
CA VAL A 226 -14.72 3.29 -6.47
C VAL A 226 -16.05 2.90 -7.12
N GLN A 227 -16.20 3.08 -8.44
CA GLN A 227 -17.41 2.69 -9.14
C GLN A 227 -17.67 1.17 -9.08
N GLY A 228 -16.62 0.34 -9.17
CA GLY A 228 -16.69 -1.10 -8.95
C GLY A 228 -17.17 -1.46 -7.55
N THR A 229 -16.53 -0.89 -6.52
CA THR A 229 -16.91 -1.05 -5.11
C THR A 229 -18.36 -0.61 -4.86
N LEU A 230 -18.79 0.51 -5.46
CA LEU A 230 -20.17 1.00 -5.39
C LEU A 230 -21.18 0.11 -6.12
N ASN A 231 -20.75 -0.75 -7.04
CA ASN A 231 -21.60 -1.75 -7.70
C ASN A 231 -21.67 -3.02 -6.85
N GLU A 232 -20.57 -3.45 -6.25
CA GLU A 232 -20.49 -4.58 -5.32
C GLU A 232 -21.32 -4.34 -4.05
N ILE A 233 -21.34 -3.11 -3.51
CA ILE A 233 -22.25 -2.69 -2.42
C ILE A 233 -23.74 -2.93 -2.77
N LYS A 234 -24.10 -2.88 -4.06
CA LYS A 234 -25.47 -3.12 -4.56
C LYS A 234 -25.70 -4.59 -4.95
N GLY A 235 -24.73 -5.48 -4.69
CA GLY A 235 -24.76 -6.89 -5.08
C GLY A 235 -24.55 -7.15 -6.57
N LEU A 236 -24.09 -6.16 -7.33
CA LEU A 236 -23.70 -6.28 -8.72
C LEU A 236 -22.22 -6.70 -8.83
N LYS A 237 -21.78 -7.13 -10.01
CA LYS A 237 -20.34 -7.20 -10.31
C LYS A 237 -19.75 -5.80 -10.44
N HIS A 238 -18.42 -5.67 -10.40
CA HIS A 238 -17.72 -4.39 -10.56
C HIS A 238 -18.16 -3.61 -11.83
N ASP A 239 -18.42 -4.31 -12.94
CA ASP A 239 -18.89 -3.74 -14.21
C ASP A 239 -20.37 -3.25 -14.20
N GLY A 240 -21.10 -3.50 -13.11
CA GLY A 240 -22.51 -3.15 -12.96
C GLY A 240 -23.49 -4.19 -13.51
N THR A 241 -23.02 -5.32 -14.02
CA THR A 241 -23.88 -6.45 -14.43
C THR A 241 -24.37 -7.25 -13.22
N PRO A 242 -25.43 -8.09 -13.35
CA PRO A 242 -25.96 -8.88 -12.24
C PRO A 242 -24.87 -9.72 -11.55
N GLY A 243 -24.70 -9.50 -10.25
CA GLY A 243 -23.70 -10.17 -9.42
C GLY A 243 -24.29 -11.22 -8.49
N PRO A 244 -23.44 -11.93 -7.71
CA PRO A 244 -23.85 -12.97 -6.77
C PRO A 244 -24.44 -12.44 -5.45
N GLY A 245 -24.66 -11.12 -5.33
CA GLY A 245 -24.92 -10.45 -4.05
C GLY A 245 -23.69 -9.73 -3.50
N VAL A 246 -23.86 -9.04 -2.37
CA VAL A 246 -22.79 -8.24 -1.75
C VAL A 246 -21.70 -9.17 -1.19
N PRO A 247 -20.41 -8.96 -1.49
CA PRO A 247 -19.36 -9.84 -0.99
C PRO A 247 -19.23 -9.80 0.54
N ALA A 248 -18.78 -10.89 1.16
CA ALA A 248 -18.54 -10.96 2.59
C ALA A 248 -17.28 -10.17 3.01
N VAL A 249 -16.24 -10.16 2.16
CA VAL A 249 -15.08 -9.26 2.30
C VAL A 249 -14.76 -8.66 0.93
N PHE A 250 -14.75 -7.34 0.84
CA PHE A 250 -14.43 -6.61 -0.38
C PHE A 250 -13.74 -5.28 -0.11
N GLY A 251 -13.28 -4.63 -1.18
CA GLY A 251 -12.70 -3.30 -1.09
C GLY A 251 -11.68 -2.98 -2.17
N MET A 252 -10.89 -1.94 -1.93
CA MET A 252 -9.96 -1.41 -2.92
C MET A 252 -8.79 -0.64 -2.28
N ASN A 253 -7.76 -0.40 -3.09
CA ASN A 253 -6.67 0.52 -2.77
C ASN A 253 -6.76 1.83 -3.58
N PHE A 254 -6.85 2.97 -2.90
CA PHE A 254 -6.64 4.31 -3.49
C PHE A 254 -5.15 4.59 -3.69
N GLN A 255 -4.79 5.37 -4.70
CA GLN A 255 -3.43 5.81 -5.03
C GLN A 255 -3.27 7.34 -5.00
N GLU A 256 -4.37 8.09 -5.09
CA GLU A 256 -4.34 9.53 -5.33
C GLU A 256 -3.50 10.30 -4.30
N VAL A 257 -3.55 9.91 -3.02
CA VAL A 257 -2.75 10.53 -1.95
C VAL A 257 -1.24 10.28 -2.14
N SER A 258 -0.82 9.03 -2.35
CA SER A 258 0.57 8.66 -2.68
C SER A 258 1.11 9.40 -3.91
N VAL A 259 0.31 9.51 -4.97
CA VAL A 259 0.65 10.30 -6.16
C VAL A 259 0.76 11.79 -5.80
N GLY A 260 -0.24 12.33 -5.12
CA GLY A 260 -0.29 13.72 -4.67
C GLY A 260 0.85 14.10 -3.72
N GLN A 261 1.46 13.13 -3.02
CA GLN A 261 2.66 13.32 -2.21
C GLN A 261 3.96 13.30 -3.04
N LYS A 262 4.06 12.44 -4.07
CA LYS A 262 5.31 12.21 -4.83
C LYS A 262 5.55 13.21 -5.98
N LEU A 263 4.50 13.80 -6.56
CA LEU A 263 4.57 14.65 -7.76
C LEU A 263 5.51 15.86 -7.61
N ALA A 264 6.56 15.92 -8.44
CA ALA A 264 7.42 17.11 -8.52
C ALA A 264 6.67 18.32 -9.15
N LYS A 265 5.88 18.05 -10.19
CA LYS A 265 4.98 18.99 -10.87
C LYS A 265 3.79 18.20 -11.43
N ASP A 266 2.57 18.62 -11.11
CA ASP A 266 1.36 18.08 -11.75
C ASP A 266 1.33 18.40 -13.25
N ASN A 267 0.81 17.46 -14.06
CA ASN A 267 0.63 17.60 -15.50
C ASN A 267 1.88 18.17 -16.24
N PHE A 268 3.08 17.70 -15.86
CA PHE A 268 4.35 18.25 -16.35
C PHE A 268 4.58 18.03 -17.85
N ASP A 269 4.09 16.92 -18.39
CA ASP A 269 4.18 16.55 -19.81
C ASP A 269 3.06 17.14 -20.67
N GLY A 270 2.06 17.81 -20.05
CA GLY A 270 0.89 18.34 -20.73
C GLY A 270 -0.14 17.29 -21.16
N SER A 271 0.02 16.02 -20.77
CA SER A 271 -0.87 14.92 -21.16
C SER A 271 -2.30 15.08 -20.63
N CYS A 272 -2.49 15.72 -19.47
CA CYS A 272 -3.80 16.10 -18.95
C CYS A 272 -4.34 17.37 -19.62
N ALA A 273 -4.67 17.31 -20.91
CA ALA A 273 -5.36 18.42 -21.60
C ALA A 273 -6.81 18.66 -21.11
N ALA A 274 -7.35 17.78 -20.28
CA ALA A 274 -8.74 17.83 -19.79
C ALA A 274 -8.88 18.45 -18.38
N ASP A 275 -7.81 18.52 -17.61
CA ASP A 275 -7.75 19.20 -16.32
C ASP A 275 -6.39 19.89 -16.19
N THR A 276 -6.42 21.20 -16.05
CA THR A 276 -5.23 22.05 -15.93
C THR A 276 -5.21 22.84 -14.62
N THR A 277 -6.08 22.49 -13.67
CA THR A 277 -6.31 23.24 -12.42
C THR A 277 -5.03 23.41 -11.59
N PHE A 278 -4.20 22.38 -11.58
CA PHE A 278 -2.94 22.34 -10.82
C PHE A 278 -1.69 22.21 -11.70
N THR A 279 -1.78 22.31 -13.03
CA THR A 279 -0.64 22.15 -13.96
C THR A 279 0.58 22.95 -13.50
N GLY A 280 1.72 22.27 -13.39
CA GLY A 280 3.00 22.84 -12.96
C GLY A 280 3.15 23.06 -11.45
N ARG A 281 2.12 22.82 -10.63
CA ARG A 281 2.22 22.92 -9.15
C ARG A 281 2.81 21.65 -8.54
N PRO A 282 3.56 21.75 -7.43
CA PRO A 282 4.13 20.57 -6.76
C PRO A 282 3.10 19.83 -5.89
N GLY A 283 3.30 18.52 -5.77
CA GLY A 283 2.70 17.68 -4.74
C GLY A 283 3.38 17.85 -3.37
N GLY A 284 3.05 16.96 -2.43
CA GLY A 284 3.67 16.85 -1.12
C GLY A 284 3.17 17.88 -0.12
N TYR A 285 4.08 18.35 0.73
CA TYR A 285 3.80 19.17 1.90
C TYR A 285 4.54 20.51 1.84
N LYS A 286 3.90 21.56 2.39
CA LYS A 286 4.46 22.91 2.52
C LYS A 286 5.49 22.99 3.66
N ASP A 287 5.38 22.12 4.67
CA ASP A 287 6.18 22.15 5.89
C ASP A 287 6.28 20.78 6.59
N GLY A 288 7.08 20.70 7.66
CA GLY A 288 7.20 19.51 8.50
C GLY A 288 6.07 19.27 9.50
N ALA A 289 5.00 20.07 9.49
CA ALA A 289 3.78 19.86 10.28
C ALA A 289 2.68 19.13 9.48
N GLY A 290 2.94 18.78 8.22
CA GLY A 290 1.99 18.06 7.37
C GLY A 290 0.94 18.97 6.74
N THR A 291 1.24 20.26 6.53
CA THR A 291 0.37 21.13 5.73
C THR A 291 0.46 20.71 4.26
N PRO A 292 -0.62 20.25 3.60
CA PRO A 292 -0.55 19.77 2.21
C PRO A 292 -0.34 20.90 1.19
N THR A 293 0.31 20.60 0.05
CA THR A 293 0.18 21.43 -1.16
C THR A 293 -1.23 21.38 -1.72
N ASP A 294 -1.58 22.29 -2.63
CA ASP A 294 -2.93 22.33 -3.21
C ASP A 294 -3.26 21.02 -3.97
N VAL A 295 -2.24 20.38 -4.57
CA VAL A 295 -2.33 19.06 -5.22
C VAL A 295 -2.63 17.96 -4.20
N LEU A 296 -1.91 17.90 -3.08
CA LEU A 296 -2.16 16.90 -2.04
C LEU A 296 -3.49 17.15 -1.30
N ALA A 297 -3.86 18.42 -1.09
CA ALA A 297 -5.14 18.77 -0.46
C ALA A 297 -6.31 18.30 -1.33
N TYR A 298 -6.21 18.45 -2.65
CA TYR A 298 -7.18 17.91 -3.60
C TYR A 298 -7.26 16.38 -3.54
N ALA A 299 -6.12 15.68 -3.56
CA ALA A 299 -6.09 14.21 -3.46
C ALA A 299 -6.73 13.65 -2.17
N LEU A 300 -6.49 14.31 -1.04
CA LEU A 300 -7.14 13.99 0.24
C LEU A 300 -8.66 14.25 0.17
N GLN A 301 -9.07 15.36 -0.45
CA GLN A 301 -10.48 15.74 -0.61
C GLN A 301 -11.25 14.80 -1.55
N GLU A 302 -10.65 14.31 -2.63
CA GLU A 302 -11.27 13.35 -3.54
C GLU A 302 -11.39 11.97 -2.90
N THR A 303 -10.35 11.53 -2.17
CA THR A 303 -10.38 10.29 -1.37
C THR A 303 -11.51 10.34 -0.32
N ASP A 304 -11.66 11.45 0.40
CA ASP A 304 -12.74 11.61 1.39
C ASP A 304 -14.15 11.60 0.75
N GLN A 305 -14.33 12.29 -0.37
CA GLN A 305 -15.59 12.23 -1.12
C GLN A 305 -15.92 10.81 -1.60
N ALA A 306 -14.92 10.05 -2.04
CA ALA A 306 -15.10 8.66 -2.45
C ALA A 306 -15.49 7.77 -1.26
N LEU A 307 -14.84 7.89 -0.11
CA LEU A 307 -15.26 7.23 1.14
C LEU A 307 -16.70 7.60 1.52
N GLY A 308 -17.06 8.88 1.43
CA GLY A 308 -18.42 9.37 1.66
C GLY A 308 -19.43 8.72 0.72
N SER A 309 -19.09 8.53 -0.56
CA SER A 309 -19.96 7.86 -1.53
C SER A 309 -20.23 6.39 -1.16
N MET A 310 -19.22 5.69 -0.61
CA MET A 310 -19.36 4.30 -0.12
C MET A 310 -20.25 4.25 1.12
N ILE A 311 -20.06 5.15 2.10
CA ILE A 311 -20.93 5.29 3.27
C ILE A 311 -22.39 5.49 2.84
N GLN A 312 -22.66 6.40 1.91
CA GLN A 312 -24.01 6.65 1.42
C GLN A 312 -24.61 5.46 0.65
N ALA A 313 -23.79 4.71 -0.10
CA ALA A 313 -24.24 3.50 -0.78
C ALA A 313 -24.61 2.38 0.22
N LEU A 314 -23.80 2.14 1.24
CA LEU A 314 -24.07 1.18 2.32
C LEU A 314 -25.37 1.54 3.08
N LYS A 315 -25.58 2.83 3.38
CA LYS A 315 -26.80 3.34 4.01
C LYS A 315 -28.02 3.18 3.09
N ALA A 316 -27.90 3.47 1.79
CA ALA A 316 -28.97 3.30 0.82
C ALA A 316 -29.38 1.82 0.63
N GLN A 317 -28.42 0.89 0.73
CA GLN A 317 -28.67 -0.56 0.70
C GLN A 317 -29.10 -1.14 2.07
N ARG A 318 -29.14 -0.32 3.13
CA ARG A 318 -29.48 -0.71 4.51
C ARG A 318 -28.57 -1.79 5.11
N ILE A 319 -27.30 -1.80 4.69
CA ILE A 319 -26.28 -2.73 5.19
C ILE A 319 -25.15 -2.03 5.97
N TYR A 320 -25.23 -0.70 6.16
CA TYR A 320 -24.22 0.10 6.86
C TYR A 320 -23.89 -0.45 8.24
N ASP A 321 -24.89 -0.63 9.10
CA ASP A 321 -24.68 -1.09 10.48
C ASP A 321 -24.14 -2.53 10.54
N SER A 322 -24.45 -3.37 9.53
CA SER A 322 -23.93 -4.73 9.37
C SER A 322 -22.64 -4.82 8.55
N THR A 323 -21.99 -3.69 8.24
CA THR A 323 -20.73 -3.65 7.47
C THR A 323 -19.61 -3.04 8.31
N LEU A 324 -18.55 -3.82 8.56
CA LEU A 324 -17.33 -3.30 9.16
C LEU A 324 -16.54 -2.53 8.09
N PHE A 325 -16.56 -1.20 8.16
CA PHE A 325 -15.76 -0.33 7.30
C PHE A 325 -14.37 -0.10 7.93
N ILE A 326 -13.33 -0.66 7.32
CA ILE A 326 -11.93 -0.47 7.72
C ILE A 326 -11.28 0.50 6.73
N VAL A 327 -10.76 1.64 7.21
CA VAL A 327 -9.88 2.51 6.44
C VAL A 327 -8.48 2.43 7.03
N SER A 328 -7.50 2.08 6.21
CA SER A 328 -6.10 1.90 6.60
C SER A 328 -5.17 2.41 5.49
N SER A 329 -3.86 2.27 5.67
CA SER A 329 -2.87 2.46 4.61
C SER A 329 -1.86 1.32 4.60
N LYS A 330 -1.49 0.87 3.40
CA LYS A 330 -0.39 -0.10 3.23
C LYS A 330 0.99 0.52 3.47
N HIS A 331 1.14 1.83 3.27
CA HIS A 331 2.30 2.61 3.70
C HIS A 331 1.97 4.11 3.88
N GLY A 332 2.87 4.82 4.58
CA GLY A 332 3.00 6.28 4.50
C GLY A 332 3.83 6.71 3.28
N GLN A 333 4.44 7.89 3.32
CA GLN A 333 5.25 8.41 2.22
C GLN A 333 6.36 9.38 2.67
N SER A 334 7.52 9.31 1.98
CA SER A 334 8.78 9.82 2.51
C SER A 334 9.21 11.17 1.92
N PRO A 335 9.73 12.10 2.74
CA PRO A 335 9.31 12.45 4.11
C PRO A 335 8.33 13.63 4.11
N ILE A 336 7.43 13.67 5.10
CA ILE A 336 6.48 14.79 5.32
C ILE A 336 7.18 16.16 5.36
N ASN A 337 8.36 16.25 5.98
CA ASN A 337 9.12 17.49 5.98
C ASN A 337 9.92 17.63 4.68
N PRO A 338 9.60 18.61 3.79
CA PRO A 338 10.27 18.75 2.50
C PRO A 338 11.78 19.04 2.64
N ALA A 339 12.23 19.67 3.73
CA ALA A 339 13.64 19.91 4.01
C ALA A 339 14.43 18.62 4.38
N LYS A 340 13.76 17.46 4.43
CA LYS A 340 14.38 16.14 4.60
C LYS A 340 14.31 15.27 3.34
N VAL A 341 13.62 15.72 2.28
CA VAL A 341 13.57 15.01 0.99
C VAL A 341 14.97 15.00 0.38
N ASN A 342 15.48 13.82 0.07
CA ASN A 342 16.65 13.63 -0.79
C ASN A 342 16.29 12.58 -1.84
N LYS A 343 16.70 12.78 -3.09
CA LYS A 343 16.50 11.82 -4.19
C LYS A 343 17.84 11.61 -4.89
N PRO A 344 18.71 10.73 -4.35
CA PRO A 344 20.09 10.63 -4.81
C PRO A 344 20.26 9.87 -6.14
N GLY A 345 19.20 9.24 -6.67
CA GLY A 345 19.23 8.43 -7.90
C GLY A 345 19.47 6.95 -7.62
N HIS A 346 19.73 6.19 -8.69
CA HIS A 346 19.85 4.73 -8.61
C HIS A 346 20.99 4.30 -7.67
N PHE A 347 20.68 3.40 -6.74
CA PHE A 347 21.63 2.97 -5.71
C PHE A 347 22.92 2.36 -6.29
N ALA A 348 22.81 1.60 -7.39
CA ALA A 348 23.97 1.01 -8.06
C ALA A 348 24.92 2.08 -8.64
N ASP A 349 24.39 3.19 -9.17
CA ASP A 349 25.18 4.31 -9.70
C ASP A 349 25.95 5.01 -8.59
N LEU A 350 25.34 5.18 -7.41
CA LEU A 350 26.00 5.74 -6.22
C LEU A 350 27.18 4.87 -5.75
N VAL A 351 27.06 3.55 -5.86
CA VAL A 351 28.16 2.61 -5.56
C VAL A 351 29.23 2.69 -6.66
N ALA A 352 28.83 2.72 -7.93
CA ALA A 352 29.75 2.81 -9.06
C ALA A 352 30.56 4.13 -9.09
N ALA A 353 30.03 5.21 -8.49
CA ALA A 353 30.71 6.49 -8.35
C ALA A 353 31.77 6.54 -7.24
N LEU A 354 31.92 5.47 -6.42
CA LEU A 354 32.92 5.43 -5.35
C LEU A 354 34.36 5.23 -5.92
N PRO A 355 35.39 5.86 -5.33
CA PRO A 355 36.75 5.82 -5.89
C PRO A 355 37.37 4.41 -6.04
N ASP A 356 36.93 3.45 -5.23
CA ASP A 356 37.40 2.06 -5.25
C ASP A 356 36.39 1.07 -5.87
N ALA A 357 35.32 1.56 -6.51
CA ALA A 357 34.23 0.71 -7.01
C ALA A 357 34.68 -0.40 -7.98
N ASN A 358 35.73 -0.14 -8.77
CA ASN A 358 36.29 -1.07 -9.76
C ASN A 358 37.38 -1.99 -9.20
N THR A 359 37.77 -1.85 -7.93
CA THR A 359 38.85 -2.64 -7.30
C THR A 359 38.43 -3.31 -6.00
N ASN A 360 37.39 -2.81 -5.33
CA ASN A 360 36.86 -3.39 -4.11
C ASN A 360 35.94 -4.59 -4.42
N PRO A 361 36.23 -5.81 -3.92
CA PRO A 361 35.41 -6.99 -4.20
C PRO A 361 33.92 -6.81 -3.84
N ALA A 362 33.62 -6.07 -2.77
CA ALA A 362 32.24 -5.80 -2.35
C ALA A 362 31.49 -4.90 -3.36
N ALA A 363 32.14 -3.88 -3.89
CA ALA A 363 31.56 -3.01 -4.90
C ALA A 363 31.33 -3.75 -6.23
N ILE A 364 32.32 -4.55 -6.65
CA ILE A 364 32.23 -5.42 -7.82
C ILE A 364 31.07 -6.42 -7.68
N ALA A 365 30.86 -7.00 -6.49
CA ALA A 365 29.74 -7.91 -6.24
C ALA A 365 28.36 -7.23 -6.36
N ILE A 366 28.23 -5.97 -5.92
CA ILE A 366 27.02 -5.16 -6.12
C ILE A 366 26.83 -4.85 -7.60
N ALA A 367 27.87 -4.41 -8.30
CA ALA A 367 27.81 -4.07 -9.72
C ALA A 367 27.43 -5.29 -10.58
N ASN A 368 27.98 -6.47 -10.29
CA ASN A 368 27.61 -7.72 -10.97
C ASN A 368 26.13 -8.09 -10.75
N ALA A 369 25.61 -7.90 -9.53
CA ALA A 369 24.20 -8.14 -9.22
C ALA A 369 23.28 -7.09 -9.89
N ALA A 370 23.70 -5.84 -10.01
CA ALA A 370 22.95 -4.78 -10.69
C ALA A 370 22.92 -4.96 -12.23
N ASN A 371 24.01 -5.48 -12.81
CA ASN A 371 24.11 -5.78 -14.24
C ASN A 371 23.45 -7.12 -14.64
N CYS A 372 22.86 -7.86 -13.68
CA CYS A 372 22.22 -9.14 -13.93
C CYS A 372 20.80 -8.95 -14.50
N SER A 373 20.65 -9.06 -15.82
CA SER A 373 19.35 -8.93 -16.51
C SER A 373 18.45 -10.17 -16.41
N THR A 374 19.00 -11.34 -16.07
CA THR A 374 18.26 -12.57 -15.78
C THR A 374 19.21 -13.62 -15.16
N GLY A 375 18.65 -14.57 -14.40
CA GLY A 375 19.34 -15.78 -13.98
C GLY A 375 20.06 -15.68 -12.63
N ALA A 376 20.99 -16.61 -12.41
CA ALA A 376 21.62 -16.88 -11.11
C ALA A 376 22.63 -15.80 -10.63
N CYS A 377 22.84 -14.71 -11.38
CA CYS A 377 23.87 -13.68 -11.08
C CYS A 377 23.49 -12.66 -9.99
N GLY A 378 22.33 -12.79 -9.37
CA GLY A 378 21.85 -11.86 -8.35
C GLY A 378 20.90 -10.79 -8.91
N PHE A 379 20.63 -9.75 -8.14
CA PHE A 379 19.74 -8.65 -8.52
C PHE A 379 19.90 -7.44 -7.59
N VAL A 380 19.71 -6.22 -8.12
CA VAL A 380 19.57 -4.95 -7.39
C VAL A 380 18.38 -4.18 -7.98
N GLN A 381 17.64 -3.49 -7.12
CA GLN A 381 16.38 -2.73 -7.36
C GLN A 381 16.51 -1.40 -6.55
N ASP A 382 15.80 -0.23 -6.73
CA ASP A 382 16.14 1.07 -6.02
C ASP A 382 15.07 2.13 -5.44
N ASP A 383 14.44 2.05 -4.22
CA ASP A 383 13.47 3.08 -3.64
C ASP A 383 13.92 3.65 -2.25
N ASP A 384 12.94 4.05 -1.42
CA ASP A 384 12.92 4.35 0.03
C ASP A 384 14.03 3.71 0.91
N ILE A 385 14.56 2.53 0.55
CA ILE A 385 15.49 1.65 1.32
C ILE A 385 16.24 0.73 0.36
N ALA A 386 17.38 0.04 0.71
CA ALA A 386 18.20 -0.75 -0.25
C ALA A 386 18.00 -2.31 -0.44
N LEU A 387 17.68 -2.81 -1.67
CA LEU A 387 17.63 -4.26 -2.08
C LEU A 387 18.91 -4.71 -2.78
N ILE A 388 19.54 -5.79 -2.28
CA ILE A 388 20.68 -6.43 -2.93
C ILE A 388 20.58 -7.94 -2.71
N TRP A 389 20.54 -8.71 -3.79
CA TRP A 389 20.80 -10.15 -3.78
C TRP A 389 22.10 -10.43 -4.52
N LEU A 390 23.12 -10.81 -3.78
CA LEU A 390 24.41 -11.20 -4.34
C LEU A 390 24.29 -12.58 -5.03
N GLN A 391 25.08 -12.82 -6.07
CA GLN A 391 25.31 -14.17 -6.60
C GLN A 391 25.91 -15.07 -5.51
N ASP A 392 27.02 -14.61 -4.92
CA ASP A 392 27.70 -15.25 -3.81
C ASP A 392 27.25 -14.64 -2.48
N GLN A 393 26.53 -15.43 -1.69
CA GLN A 393 25.99 -15.00 -0.39
C GLN A 393 27.05 -14.91 0.71
N SER A 394 28.24 -15.51 0.54
CA SER A 394 29.32 -15.41 1.52
C SER A 394 29.89 -13.98 1.62
N GLN A 395 29.70 -13.17 0.59
CA GLN A 395 30.14 -11.77 0.54
C GLN A 395 29.18 -10.80 1.26
N THR A 396 28.07 -11.27 1.84
CA THR A 396 27.05 -10.41 2.49
C THR A 396 27.65 -9.49 3.55
N ASP A 397 28.51 -10.02 4.45
CA ASP A 397 29.12 -9.21 5.52
C ASP A 397 30.17 -8.21 4.99
N ALA A 398 30.88 -8.56 3.91
CA ALA A 398 31.83 -7.66 3.26
C ALA A 398 31.11 -6.51 2.54
N VAL A 399 30.01 -6.81 1.85
CA VAL A 399 29.11 -5.83 1.23
C VAL A 399 28.46 -4.92 2.27
N ALA A 400 27.99 -5.50 3.38
CA ALA A 400 27.48 -4.76 4.53
C ALA A 400 28.52 -3.76 5.07
N ALA A 401 29.74 -4.22 5.33
CA ALA A 401 30.82 -3.40 5.85
C ALA A 401 31.22 -2.28 4.87
N TYR A 402 31.29 -2.59 3.56
CA TYR A 402 31.61 -1.63 2.51
C TYR A 402 30.59 -0.49 2.43
N LEU A 403 29.30 -0.82 2.40
CA LEU A 403 28.22 0.16 2.37
C LEU A 403 28.16 1.00 3.65
N ASN A 404 28.50 0.41 4.79
CA ASN A 404 28.55 1.12 6.07
C ASN A 404 29.72 2.11 6.15
N ALA A 405 30.89 1.73 5.61
CA ALA A 405 32.05 2.62 5.50
C ALA A 405 31.80 3.76 4.51
N ASN A 406 31.26 3.44 3.33
CA ASN A 406 30.92 4.39 2.28
C ASN A 406 29.56 5.07 2.48
N ALA A 407 28.93 4.89 3.64
CA ALA A 407 27.64 5.46 3.93
C ALA A 407 27.60 6.98 3.72
N ALA A 408 28.71 7.74 3.78
CA ALA A 408 28.67 9.17 3.42
C ALA A 408 28.39 9.43 1.93
N GLY A 409 28.93 8.60 1.02
CA GLY A 409 28.67 8.68 -0.42
C GLY A 409 27.35 8.00 -0.84
N CYS A 410 26.90 6.98 -0.08
CA CYS A 410 25.69 6.22 -0.38
C CYS A 410 24.45 6.62 0.46
N ARG A 411 24.50 7.67 1.30
CA ARG A 411 23.41 7.96 2.25
C ARG A 411 22.26 8.78 1.69
N HIS A 412 21.07 8.21 1.85
CA HIS A 412 19.89 8.95 2.29
C HIS A 412 20.08 9.48 3.73
N ALA A 413 19.31 10.50 4.16
CA ALA A 413 19.52 11.24 5.41
C ALA A 413 19.68 10.37 6.70
N ARG A 414 20.37 10.91 7.73
CA ARG A 414 20.77 10.23 8.98
C ARG A 414 19.71 9.28 9.57
N TYR A 415 19.96 7.97 9.46
CA TYR A 415 19.40 6.93 10.33
C TYR A 415 20.52 6.25 11.14
N PRO A 416 20.29 5.89 12.42
CA PRO A 416 21.28 5.21 13.25
C PRO A 416 21.28 3.69 13.00
N ARG A 417 22.48 3.09 12.92
CA ARG A 417 22.76 1.66 12.68
C ARG A 417 22.16 1.09 11.40
N ALA A 418 23.00 1.02 10.36
CA ALA A 418 22.72 0.19 9.20
C ALA A 418 22.75 -1.30 9.57
N ALA A 419 21.63 -1.98 9.33
CA ALA A 419 21.54 -3.43 9.32
C ALA A 419 21.48 -3.88 7.85
N ALA A 420 22.39 -4.75 7.44
CA ALA A 420 22.47 -5.20 6.05
C ALA A 420 21.55 -6.40 5.79
N ILE A 421 20.24 -6.15 5.72
CA ILE A 421 19.26 -7.05 5.09
C ILE A 421 18.23 -6.16 4.38
N ARG A 422 18.27 -6.18 3.03
CA ARG A 422 17.16 -6.04 2.06
C ARG A 422 16.02 -5.01 2.36
N HIS A 423 15.76 -3.99 1.53
CA HIS A 423 14.96 -4.09 0.27
C HIS A 423 14.79 -2.71 -0.50
N ASN A 424 14.31 -2.51 -1.79
CA ASN A 424 14.18 -1.25 -2.66
C ASN A 424 13.10 -1.39 -3.85
N LEU A 425 12.78 -0.32 -4.67
CA LEU A 425 12.31 -0.18 -6.13
C LEU A 425 12.57 1.22 -6.79
N HIS A 426 12.92 1.37 -8.07
CA HIS A 426 12.46 2.58 -8.79
C HIS A 426 12.19 2.35 -10.28
N ARG A 427 10.89 2.36 -10.63
CA ARG A 427 10.38 2.93 -11.89
C ARG A 427 8.86 2.93 -11.91
N VAL A 428 8.22 4.11 -11.79
CA VAL A 428 6.90 4.41 -12.39
C VAL A 428 6.77 5.93 -12.62
N GLU A 429 7.24 6.44 -13.76
CA GLU A 429 6.83 7.75 -14.30
C GLU A 429 6.47 7.62 -15.78
N GLN A 430 5.24 7.22 -16.08
CA GLN A 430 4.58 7.44 -17.37
C GLN A 430 3.04 7.30 -17.27
N GLU A 431 2.36 8.09 -18.11
CA GLU A 431 0.93 7.99 -18.52
C GLU A 431 -0.18 8.16 -17.46
N LYS A 432 -0.82 9.34 -17.39
CA LYS A 432 -2.06 9.54 -16.61
C LYS A 432 -2.97 10.64 -17.22
N CYS A 433 -3.98 10.38 -18.08
CA CYS A 433 -5.24 11.19 -18.08
C CYS A 433 -6.49 10.85 -19.02
N ARG A 434 -7.67 10.34 -18.52
CA ARG A 434 -9.02 10.98 -18.64
C ARG A 434 -10.27 10.36 -17.94
N ALA A 435 -11.03 11.14 -17.14
CA ALA A 435 -12.50 11.42 -17.23
C ALA A 435 -13.23 11.78 -15.91
N ARG A 436 -13.14 13.05 -15.49
CA ARG A 436 -14.03 13.65 -14.47
C ARG A 436 -15.30 14.23 -15.11
N ARG A 437 -16.19 13.38 -15.65
CA ARG A 437 -17.39 13.84 -16.38
C ARG A 437 -18.68 13.00 -16.25
N ILE A 438 -19.09 12.61 -15.03
CA ILE A 438 -20.51 12.38 -14.64
C ILE A 438 -20.63 12.63 -13.12
N GLN A 439 -21.16 13.80 -12.71
CA GLN A 439 -21.94 13.95 -11.45
C GLN A 439 -22.62 15.32 -11.25
N LEU A 440 -22.23 16.38 -11.97
CA LEU A 440 -22.82 17.73 -11.83
C LEU A 440 -23.97 18.06 -12.82
N ARG A 441 -24.83 17.09 -13.17
CA ARG A 441 -26.04 17.34 -14.02
C ARG A 441 -27.33 16.60 -13.62
N ARG A 442 -27.46 16.03 -12.41
CA ARG A 442 -28.73 15.43 -11.91
C ARG A 442 -29.34 16.06 -10.66
N HIS A 443 -28.77 17.16 -10.15
CA HIS A 443 -29.40 17.98 -9.12
C HIS A 443 -29.59 19.43 -9.58
N GLN A 444 -30.46 19.63 -10.58
CA GLN A 444 -31.34 20.81 -10.69
C GLN A 444 -32.28 20.71 -11.91
N ARG A 445 -33.45 20.08 -11.70
CA ARG A 445 -34.80 20.57 -12.10
C ARG A 445 -35.83 19.47 -11.81
N ARG A 446 -36.93 19.86 -11.13
CA ARG A 446 -38.09 18.99 -10.84
C ARG A 446 -39.09 19.02 -12.03
N PRO A 447 -40.38 18.65 -11.86
CA PRO A 447 -40.99 17.49 -12.50
C PRO A 447 -41.90 17.86 -13.69
N HIS A 448 -42.43 16.87 -14.41
CA HIS A 448 -43.86 16.72 -14.76
C HIS A 448 -44.08 15.62 -15.81
N ARG A 449 -45.21 14.90 -15.64
CA ARG A 449 -46.16 14.34 -16.63
C ARG A 449 -45.62 13.83 -17.99
N PHE A 450 -45.99 12.66 -18.49
CA PHE A 450 -47.06 11.71 -18.12
C PHE A 450 -46.50 10.32 -17.84
#